data_AF-A0A8E2JUC0-F1
#
_entry.id   AF-A0A8E2JUC0-F1
#
_cell.length_a   1.000
_cell.length_b   1.000
_cell.length_c   1.000
_cell.angle_alpha   90.00
_cell.angle_beta   90.00
_cell.angle_gamma   90.00
#
_symmetry.space_group_name_H-M   'P 1'
#
loop_
_entity.id
_entity.type
_entity.pdbx_description
1 polymer ?
#
loop_
_entity_poly.entity_id
_entity_poly.type
_entity_poly.pdbx_seq_one_letter_code
_entity_poly.pdbx_strand_id
1 'polypeptide(L)'
;MPLLPTALNSLGLILLTHAVYSAHEHSSLHSAHSISSSTAQQLPLDIVLELLASVLIVCIGVVQAAPALKPIRWSEWAGKVERDERRSPGDGNGNPFRGLEERRGFLDVRGMRKEFADWVREGAKG
;
A
#
# COMPACT_ATOMS: atom_id res chain seq x y z
N MET A 1 -7.15 7.97 -2.79
CA MET A 1 -5.74 7.70 -2.40
C MET A 1 -5.18 8.93 -1.71
N PRO A 2 -4.38 8.79 -0.64
CA PRO A 2 -3.78 9.95 0.00
C PRO A 2 -2.81 10.61 -0.98
N LEU A 3 -3.11 11.84 -1.39
CA LEU A 3 -2.35 12.57 -2.41
C LEU A 3 -0.95 12.94 -1.90
N LEU A 4 -0.82 13.25 -0.61
CA LEU A 4 0.41 13.71 0.01
C LEU A 4 1.52 12.63 0.03
N PRO A 5 1.31 11.40 0.55
CA PRO A 5 2.34 10.35 0.52
C PRO A 5 2.73 9.97 -0.91
N THR A 6 1.76 9.97 -1.83
CA THR A 6 1.99 9.70 -3.25
C THR A 6 2.88 10.77 -3.88
N ALA A 7 2.62 12.05 -3.58
CA ALA A 7 3.44 13.17 -4.04
C ALA A 7 4.84 13.17 -3.43
N LEU A 8 4.97 12.85 -2.13
CA LEU A 8 6.27 12.73 -1.47
C LEU A 8 7.10 11.59 -2.08
N ASN A 9 6.49 10.44 -2.33
CA ASN A 9 7.16 9.31 -2.96
C ASN A 9 7.58 9.63 -4.40
N SER A 10 6.71 10.25 -5.20
CA SER A 10 7.06 10.60 -6.59
C SER A 10 8.17 11.65 -6.65
N LEU A 11 8.07 12.72 -5.86
CA LEU A 11 9.10 13.75 -5.76
C LEU A 11 10.42 13.14 -5.28
N GLY A 12 10.38 12.37 -4.20
CA GLY A 12 11.56 11.73 -3.62
C GLY A 12 12.24 10.77 -4.58
N LEU A 13 11.48 9.99 -5.36
CA LEU A 13 12.04 9.10 -6.39
C LEU A 13 12.67 9.86 -7.56
N ILE A 14 12.06 10.96 -7.99
CA ILE A 14 12.62 11.82 -9.04
C ILE A 14 13.96 12.41 -8.57
N LEU A 15 14.00 12.99 -7.36
CA LEU A 15 15.21 13.57 -6.78
C LEU A 15 16.30 12.49 -6.55
N LEU A 16 15.91 11.31 -6.06
CA LEU A 16 16.84 10.20 -5.84
C LEU A 16 17.46 9.73 -7.17
N THR A 17 16.64 9.59 -8.20
CA THR A 17 17.12 9.21 -9.54
C THR A 17 18.06 10.27 -10.09
N HIS A 18 17.75 11.56 -9.89
CA HIS A 18 18.62 12.67 -10.26
C HIS A 18 19.97 12.60 -9.55
N ALA A 19 19.99 12.47 -8.22
CA ALA A 19 21.22 12.41 -7.43
C ALA A 19 22.09 11.19 -7.79
N VAL A 20 21.46 10.02 -8.02
CA VAL A 20 22.17 8.80 -8.47
C VAL A 20 22.77 9.00 -9.86
N TYR A 21 22.03 9.65 -10.77
CA TYR A 21 22.54 9.98 -12.11
C TYR A 21 23.72 10.96 -12.02
N SER A 22 23.62 12.01 -11.20
CA SER A 22 24.72 12.97 -10.96
C SER A 22 25.96 12.26 -10.39
N ALA A 23 25.79 11.33 -9.46
CA ALA A 23 26.87 10.51 -8.93
C ALA A 23 27.52 9.62 -10.00
N HIS A 24 26.72 9.04 -10.90
CA HIS A 24 27.20 8.23 -12.02
C HIS A 24 28.03 9.07 -13.01
N GLU A 25 27.52 10.23 -13.42
CA GLU A 25 28.24 11.15 -14.32
C GLU A 25 29.55 11.63 -13.69
N HIS A 26 29.51 12.03 -12.41
CA HIS A 26 30.71 12.46 -11.70
C HIS A 26 31.76 11.34 -11.62
N SER A 27 31.32 10.12 -11.32
CA SER A 27 32.21 8.97 -11.18
C SER A 27 32.79 8.52 -12.52
N SER A 28 32.00 8.52 -13.60
CA SER A 28 32.45 8.12 -14.93
C SER A 28 33.47 9.11 -15.52
N LEU A 29 33.22 10.42 -15.39
CA LEU A 29 34.17 11.46 -15.83
C LEU A 29 35.48 11.43 -15.03
N HIS A 30 35.40 11.26 -13.71
CA HIS A 30 36.62 11.12 -12.90
C HIS A 30 37.36 9.82 -13.18
N SER A 31 36.67 8.71 -13.45
CA SER A 31 37.31 7.44 -13.79
C SER A 31 38.02 7.50 -15.15
N ALA A 32 37.51 8.29 -16.10
CA ALA A 32 38.18 8.55 -17.37
C ALA A 32 39.45 9.42 -17.20
N HIS A 33 39.46 10.31 -16.20
CA HIS A 33 40.58 11.23 -15.94
C HIS A 33 41.62 10.68 -14.93
N SER A 34 41.24 9.72 -14.08
CA SER A 34 42.08 9.17 -13.01
C SER A 34 43.08 8.09 -13.46
N ILE A 35 43.12 7.75 -14.76
CA ILE A 35 44.22 6.94 -15.35
C ILE A 35 45.60 7.60 -15.05
N SER A 36 45.63 8.89 -14.69
CA SER A 36 46.85 9.63 -14.33
C SER A 36 46.97 10.11 -12.87
N SER A 37 46.01 9.87 -11.96
CA SER A 37 46.13 10.38 -10.57
C SER A 37 45.38 9.54 -9.53
N SER A 38 46.14 8.99 -8.58
CA SER A 38 45.70 8.10 -7.49
C SER A 38 45.12 8.85 -6.27
N THR A 39 44.27 9.85 -6.47
CA THR A 39 43.59 10.55 -5.36
C THR A 39 42.24 9.90 -5.10
N ALA A 40 41.95 9.60 -3.84
CA ALA A 40 40.72 8.93 -3.41
C ALA A 40 39.47 9.59 -4.00
N GLN A 41 38.67 8.80 -4.73
CA GLN A 41 37.40 9.21 -5.32
C GLN A 41 36.43 9.64 -4.23
N GLN A 42 36.25 10.95 -4.06
CA GLN A 42 35.30 11.52 -3.11
C GLN A 42 34.19 12.24 -3.88
N LEU A 43 32.92 11.92 -3.57
CA LEU A 43 31.79 12.59 -4.19
C LEU A 43 31.71 14.05 -3.70
N PRO A 44 31.32 15.00 -4.56
CA PRO A 44 30.98 16.36 -4.15
C PRO A 44 29.91 16.36 -3.06
N LEU A 45 30.05 17.27 -2.10
CA LEU A 45 29.13 17.40 -0.97
C LEU A 45 27.69 17.60 -1.42
N ASP A 46 27.47 18.35 -2.49
CA ASP A 46 26.14 18.64 -3.04
C ASP A 46 25.36 17.37 -3.40
N ILE A 47 25.99 16.46 -4.17
CA ILE A 47 25.41 15.17 -4.56
C ILE A 47 25.09 14.32 -3.32
N VAL A 48 25.95 14.36 -2.29
CA VAL A 48 25.72 13.63 -1.04
C VAL A 48 24.51 14.19 -0.29
N LEU A 49 24.38 15.51 -0.20
CA LEU A 49 23.25 16.17 0.46
C LEU A 49 21.94 15.93 -0.29
N GLU A 50 21.95 16.02 -1.62
CA GLU A 50 20.79 15.71 -2.46
C GLU A 50 20.33 14.25 -2.27
N LEU A 51 21.27 13.30 -2.22
CA LEU A 51 20.96 11.89 -2.03
C LEU A 51 20.38 11.62 -0.64
N LEU A 52 20.97 12.19 0.42
CA LEU A 52 20.46 12.07 1.78
C LEU A 52 19.06 12.69 1.92
N ALA A 53 18.85 13.89 1.36
CA ALA A 53 17.55 14.56 1.36
C ALA A 53 16.50 13.74 0.62
N SER A 54 16.85 13.21 -0.56
CA SER A 54 15.96 12.37 -1.37
C SER A 54 15.55 11.10 -0.64
N VAL A 55 16.51 10.41 -0.01
CA VAL A 55 16.25 9.20 0.80
C VAL A 55 15.32 9.54 1.96
N LEU A 56 15.56 10.64 2.68
CA LEU A 56 14.68 11.06 3.79
C LEU A 56 13.25 11.33 3.30
N ILE A 57 13.08 12.02 2.17
CA ILE A 57 11.76 12.31 1.59
C ILE A 57 11.04 11.01 1.24
N VAL A 58 11.72 10.06 0.58
CA VAL A 58 11.15 8.75 0.24
C VAL A 58 10.78 7.97 1.50
N CYS A 59 11.65 7.94 2.52
CA CYS A 59 11.34 7.27 3.78
C CYS A 59 10.08 7.85 4.45
N ILE A 60 9.95 9.19 4.49
CA ILE A 60 8.77 9.86 5.03
C ILE A 60 7.52 9.50 4.22
N GLY A 61 7.61 9.56 2.89
CA GLY A 61 6.49 9.22 2.00
C GLY A 61 6.03 7.76 2.15
N VAL A 62 6.97 6.81 2.24
CA VAL A 62 6.67 5.38 2.44
C VAL A 62 6.01 5.14 3.80
N VAL A 63 6.53 5.75 4.87
CA VAL A 63 5.96 5.61 6.21
C VAL A 63 4.55 6.19 6.28
N GLN A 64 4.29 7.35 5.65
CA GLN A 64 2.94 7.93 5.60
C GLN A 64 1.97 7.16 4.70
N ALA A 65 2.47 6.45 3.69
CA ALA A 65 1.66 5.60 2.83
C ALA A 65 1.27 4.27 3.50
N ALA A 66 1.97 3.87 4.56
CA ALA A 66 1.71 2.61 5.24
C ALA A 66 0.32 2.60 5.90
N PRO A 67 -0.44 1.49 5.81
CA PRO A 67 -1.71 1.37 6.50
C PRO A 67 -1.50 1.34 8.02
N ALA A 68 -2.50 1.83 8.76
CA ALA A 68 -2.46 1.80 10.22
C ALA A 68 -2.33 0.36 10.75
N LEU A 69 -1.59 0.22 11.85
CA LEU A 69 -1.40 -1.06 12.52
C LEU A 69 -2.74 -1.67 12.96
N LYS A 70 -2.89 -2.98 12.75
CA LYS A 70 -4.04 -3.74 13.24
C LYS A 70 -3.92 -3.89 14.77
N PRO A 71 -5.03 -3.80 15.51
CA PRO A 71 -5.01 -4.03 16.95
C PRO A 71 -4.60 -5.47 17.28
N ILE A 72 -3.87 -5.66 18.38
CA ILE A 72 -3.33 -6.95 18.83
C ILE A 72 -4.45 -7.85 19.36
N ARG A 73 -5.48 -7.27 19.98
CA ARG A 73 -6.58 -8.01 20.59
C ARG A 73 -7.60 -8.42 19.52
N TRP A 74 -7.87 -9.72 19.44
CA TRP A 74 -8.81 -10.28 18.47
C TRP A 74 -10.21 -9.67 18.57
N SER A 75 -10.75 -9.48 19.77
CA SER A 75 -12.09 -8.90 19.97
C SER A 75 -12.21 -7.46 19.44
N GLU A 76 -11.15 -6.67 19.57
CA GLU A 76 -11.11 -5.30 19.07
C GLU A 76 -10.94 -5.26 17.56
N TRP A 77 -10.13 -6.15 16.99
CA TRP A 77 -9.97 -6.31 15.55
C TRP A 77 -11.27 -6.77 14.90
N ALA A 78 -11.85 -7.88 15.38
CA ALA A 78 -13.10 -8.44 14.87
C ALA A 78 -14.24 -7.43 14.96
N GLY A 79 -14.35 -6.69 16.06
CA GLY A 79 -15.35 -5.63 16.19
C GLY A 79 -15.14 -4.45 15.23
N LYS A 80 -13.90 -4.12 14.85
CA LYS A 80 -13.65 -3.10 13.80
C LYS A 80 -14.03 -3.63 12.42
N VAL A 81 -13.64 -4.87 12.11
CA VAL A 81 -13.96 -5.55 10.85
C VAL A 81 -15.47 -5.62 10.61
N GLU A 82 -16.25 -6.01 11.61
CA GLU A 82 -17.71 -6.09 11.48
C GLU A 82 -18.35 -4.70 11.25
N ARG A 83 -17.83 -3.66 11.92
CA ARG A 83 -18.30 -2.27 11.73
C ARG A 83 -17.95 -1.72 10.35
N ASP A 84 -16.75 -2.00 9.86
CA ASP A 84 -16.30 -1.56 8.54
C ASP A 84 -17.06 -2.29 7.43
N GLU A 85 -17.37 -3.59 7.61
CA GLU A 85 -18.22 -4.35 6.68
C GLU A 85 -19.66 -3.83 6.63
N ARG A 86 -20.25 -3.46 7.78
CA ARG A 86 -21.57 -2.80 7.80
C ARG A 86 -21.57 -1.45 7.10
N ARG A 87 -20.44 -0.73 7.15
CA ARG A 87 -20.31 0.61 6.55
C ARG A 87 -20.13 0.54 5.03
N SER A 88 -19.41 -0.46 4.52
CA SER A 88 -19.17 -0.64 3.08
C SER A 88 -19.29 -2.12 2.71
N PRO A 89 -20.53 -2.63 2.50
CA PRO A 89 -20.75 -4.02 2.17
C PRO A 89 -20.13 -4.36 0.80
N GLY A 90 -19.17 -5.27 0.77
CA GLY A 90 -18.62 -5.80 -0.49
C GLY A 90 -17.37 -5.12 -1.04
N ASP A 91 -16.77 -4.16 -0.33
CA ASP A 91 -15.61 -3.37 -0.78
C ASP A 91 -14.26 -4.13 -0.83
N GLY A 92 -14.29 -5.47 -0.80
CA GLY A 92 -13.10 -6.35 -0.88
C GLY A 92 -12.12 -6.27 0.30
N ASN A 93 -12.22 -5.23 1.14
CA ASN A 93 -11.43 -5.00 2.34
C ASN A 93 -12.17 -5.43 3.63
N GLY A 94 -13.28 -6.17 3.48
CA GLY A 94 -14.11 -6.70 4.57
C GLY A 94 -13.52 -7.94 5.25
N ASN A 95 -14.32 -8.61 6.08
CA ASN A 95 -13.89 -9.74 6.89
C ASN A 95 -13.13 -10.80 6.07
N PRO A 96 -11.82 -11.04 6.33
CA PRO A 96 -11.04 -12.03 5.58
C PRO A 96 -11.52 -13.47 5.82
N PHE A 97 -12.29 -13.69 6.89
CA PHE A 97 -12.88 -14.99 7.21
C PHE A 97 -14.32 -15.14 6.71
N ARG A 98 -14.82 -14.18 5.92
CA ARG A 98 -16.21 -14.22 5.44
C ARG A 98 -16.57 -15.52 4.74
N GLY A 99 -15.65 -16.10 3.96
CA GLY A 99 -15.88 -17.40 3.31
C GLY A 99 -16.07 -18.57 4.29
N LEU A 100 -15.40 -18.52 5.45
CA LEU A 100 -15.54 -19.49 6.53
C LEU A 100 -16.81 -19.25 7.36
N GLU A 101 -17.21 -17.99 7.54
CA GLU A 101 -18.42 -17.62 8.28
C GLU A 101 -19.70 -17.86 7.48
N GLU A 102 -19.73 -17.48 6.20
CA GLU A 102 -20.87 -17.73 5.29
C GLU A 102 -21.09 -19.21 5.03
N ARG A 103 -20.07 -20.06 5.26
CA ARG A 103 -20.14 -21.52 5.13
C ARG A 103 -20.87 -21.95 3.87
N ARG A 104 -20.49 -21.40 2.71
CA ARG A 104 -21.25 -21.58 1.46
C ARG A 104 -21.48 -23.05 1.07
N GLY A 105 -20.58 -23.95 1.47
CA GLY A 105 -20.71 -25.40 1.25
C GLY A 105 -21.75 -26.10 2.13
N PHE A 106 -22.24 -25.45 3.19
CA PHE A 106 -23.26 -25.97 4.12
C PHE A 106 -24.61 -25.24 3.99
N LEU A 107 -24.77 -24.39 2.97
CA LEU A 107 -26.04 -23.73 2.69
C LEU A 107 -27.09 -24.77 2.28
N ASP A 108 -28.22 -24.78 2.98
CA ASP A 108 -29.38 -25.57 2.55
C ASP A 108 -30.06 -24.91 1.35
N VAL A 109 -29.59 -25.30 0.16
CA VAL A 109 -30.13 -24.81 -1.11
C VAL A 109 -31.61 -25.16 -1.27
N ARG A 110 -32.08 -26.28 -0.68
CA ARG A 110 -33.47 -26.72 -0.82
C ARG A 110 -34.40 -25.89 0.06
N GLY A 111 -34.00 -25.64 1.31
CA GLY A 111 -34.70 -24.74 2.23
C GLY A 111 -34.83 -23.33 1.66
N MET A 112 -33.71 -22.75 1.20
CA MET A 112 -33.72 -21.38 0.64
C MET A 112 -34.59 -21.23 -0.61
N ARG A 113 -34.61 -22.25 -1.48
CA ARG A 113 -35.49 -22.24 -2.67
C ARG A 113 -36.97 -22.27 -2.28
N LYS A 114 -37.33 -23.00 -1.22
CA LYS A 114 -38.69 -23.08 -0.72
C LYS A 114 -39.11 -21.74 -0.11
N GLU A 115 -38.30 -21.16 0.77
CA GLU A 115 -38.55 -19.82 1.36
C GLU A 115 -38.73 -18.75 0.27
N PHE A 116 -37.86 -18.73 -0.74
CA PHE A 116 -38.00 -17.80 -1.86
C PHE A 116 -39.31 -17.99 -2.62
N ALA A 117 -39.71 -19.23 -2.89
CA ALA A 117 -40.96 -19.53 -3.59
C ALA A 117 -42.20 -19.13 -2.77
N ASP A 118 -42.16 -19.32 -1.45
CA ASP A 118 -43.22 -18.90 -0.54
C ASP A 118 -43.31 -17.36 -0.46
N TRP A 119 -42.17 -16.67 -0.38
CA TRP A 119 -42.10 -15.20 -0.42
C TRP A 119 -42.67 -14.60 -1.72
N VAL A 120 -42.32 -15.16 -2.89
CA VAL A 120 -42.88 -14.71 -4.19
C VAL A 120 -44.39 -14.89 -4.22
N ARG A 121 -44.92 -15.99 -3.65
CA ARG A 121 -46.36 -16.25 -3.57
C ARG A 121 -47.08 -15.29 -2.62
N GLU A 122 -46.45 -14.86 -1.53
CA GLU A 122 -47.01 -13.84 -0.64
C GLU A 122 -46.98 -12.45 -1.30
N GLY A 123 -45.88 -12.08 -1.96
CA GLY A 123 -45.78 -10.81 -2.68
C GLY A 123 -46.74 -10.68 -3.87
N ALA A 124 -47.13 -11.80 -4.49
CA ALA A 124 -48.12 -11.83 -5.58
C ALA A 124 -49.58 -11.81 -5.10
N LYS A 125 -49.82 -11.91 -3.78
CA LYS A 125 -51.17 -11.86 -3.17
C LYS A 125 -51.55 -10.47 -2.63
N GLY A 126 -50.66 -9.48 -2.74
CA GLY A 126 -50.96 -8.05 -2.53
C GLY A 126 -51.09 -7.32 -3.86
#